data_AF-I3CS03-F1
#
_entry.id   AF-I3CS03-F1
#
_cell.length_a   1.000
_cell.length_b   1.000
_cell.length_c   1.000
_cell.angle_alpha   90.00
_cell.angle_beta   90.00
_cell.angle_gamma   90.00
#
_symmetry.space_group_name_H-M   'P 1'
#
loop_
_entity.id
_entity.type
_entity.pdbx_description
1 polymer ?
#
loop_
_entity_poly.entity_id
_entity_poly.type
_entity_poly.pdbx_seq_one_letter_code
_entity_poly.pdbx_strand_id
1 'polypeptide(L)'
;MLPLFEPHRLSLIADAGRESFLRHWIGPVSHWMWLDMKGDLRSLAASDLADGVPGKDHLSQRHWQAQQRVANARVVAVAMADAGHMLPVYPETTIDSSLQRAAALGLQRTEDLVFFALNDFSFSRAWSSHPAAATAIRQALQGEQTLSELMCRLTDDTLEEIAATREAGPTLFGDSDGH
;
A
#
# COMPACT_ATOMS: atom_id res chain seq x y z
N MET A 1 -3.74 20.20 9.85
CA MET A 1 -2.49 20.45 9.09
C MET A 1 -1.80 19.11 8.89
N LEU A 2 -1.34 18.79 7.68
CA LEU A 2 -0.65 17.52 7.40
C LEU A 2 0.83 17.65 7.80
N PRO A 3 1.37 16.79 8.69
CA PRO A 3 2.76 16.89 9.14
C PRO A 3 3.71 16.30 8.10
N LEU A 4 3.88 16.96 6.96
CA LEU A 4 4.74 16.47 5.86
C LEU A 4 6.23 16.36 6.23
N PHE A 5 6.64 16.88 7.40
CA PHE A 5 7.95 16.61 8.00
C PHE A 5 8.17 15.15 8.39
N GLU A 6 7.11 14.34 8.48
CA GLU A 6 7.26 12.89 8.63
C GLU A 6 7.75 12.30 7.29
N PRO A 7 8.92 11.63 7.25
CA PRO A 7 9.53 11.16 6.00
C PRO A 7 8.62 10.30 5.12
N HIS A 8 7.86 9.38 5.74
CA HIS A 8 6.90 8.54 5.00
C HIS A 8 5.83 9.37 4.30
N ARG A 9 5.26 10.36 5.00
CA ARG A 9 4.22 11.22 4.45
C ARG A 9 4.71 11.99 3.24
N LEU A 10 5.95 12.43 3.30
CA LEU A 10 6.61 13.12 2.20
C LEU A 10 6.85 12.18 1.03
N SER A 11 7.39 10.97 1.24
CA SER A 11 7.56 9.97 0.18
C SER A 11 6.25 9.71 -0.56
N LEU A 12 5.13 9.53 0.17
CA LEU A 12 3.81 9.32 -0.44
C LEU A 12 3.37 10.47 -1.37
N ILE A 13 3.67 11.72 -1.03
CA ILE A 13 3.30 12.87 -1.87
C ILE A 13 4.28 13.05 -3.03
N ALA A 14 5.58 12.87 -2.78
CA ALA A 14 6.63 12.92 -3.80
C ALA A 14 6.36 11.89 -4.91
N ASP A 15 6.00 10.66 -4.54
CA ASP A 15 5.71 9.60 -5.49
C ASP A 15 4.33 9.73 -6.16
N ALA A 16 3.44 10.58 -5.63
CA ALA A 16 2.11 10.82 -6.18
C ALA A 16 2.09 11.83 -7.36
N GLY A 17 3.25 12.36 -7.78
CA GLY A 17 3.35 13.31 -8.88
C GLY A 17 2.65 14.66 -8.59
N ARG A 18 2.71 15.08 -7.31
CA ARG A 18 2.07 16.31 -6.80
C ARG A 18 3.08 17.45 -6.66
N GLU A 19 3.84 17.67 -7.73
CA GLU A 19 4.94 18.63 -7.76
C GLU A 19 4.50 20.06 -7.44
N SER A 20 3.39 20.54 -8.01
CA SER A 20 2.88 21.90 -7.73
C SER A 20 2.52 22.09 -6.26
N PHE A 21 1.84 21.12 -5.67
CA PHE A 21 1.51 21.13 -4.25
C PHE A 21 2.77 21.09 -3.38
N LEU A 22 3.74 20.24 -3.72
CA LEU A 22 5.03 20.17 -3.00
C LEU A 22 5.79 21.48 -3.10
N ARG A 23 5.83 22.11 -4.28
CA ARG A 23 6.50 23.39 -4.49
C ARG A 23 5.89 24.48 -3.61
N HIS A 24 4.57 24.53 -3.54
CA HIS A 24 3.87 25.47 -2.66
C HIS A 24 4.10 25.17 -1.17
N TRP A 25 4.14 23.89 -0.80
CA TRP A 25 4.31 23.46 0.59
C TRP A 25 5.75 23.68 1.11
N ILE A 26 6.77 23.35 0.31
CA ILE A 26 8.19 23.58 0.62
C ILE A 26 8.49 25.09 0.74
N GLY A 27 7.78 25.91 -0.04
CA GLY A 27 7.89 27.36 -0.01
C GLY A 27 9.29 27.82 -0.44
N PRO A 28 10.00 28.62 0.38
CA PRO A 28 11.29 29.18 0.00
C PRO A 28 12.48 28.21 0.16
N VAL A 29 12.25 27.01 0.71
CA VAL A 29 13.32 26.03 0.92
C VAL A 29 13.79 25.49 -0.43
N SER A 30 15.09 25.59 -0.70
CA SER A 30 15.65 25.19 -1.99
C SER A 30 15.78 23.68 -2.15
N HIS A 31 16.07 22.97 -1.06
CA HIS A 31 16.28 21.53 -1.03
C HIS A 31 15.71 20.92 0.24
N TRP A 32 15.09 19.75 0.08
CA TRP A 32 14.61 18.95 1.19
C TRP A 32 15.15 17.53 1.08
N MET A 33 15.56 16.96 2.21
CA MET A 33 16.20 15.64 2.28
C MET A 33 15.56 14.84 3.40
N TRP A 34 15.34 13.55 3.16
CA TRP A 34 14.74 12.64 4.14
C TRP A 34 15.18 11.21 3.88
N LEU A 35 15.01 10.34 4.87
CA LEU A 35 15.18 8.90 4.70
C LEU A 35 13.82 8.29 4.36
N ASP A 36 13.75 7.52 3.27
CA ASP A 36 12.54 6.74 2.99
C ASP A 36 12.45 5.51 3.90
N MET A 37 11.41 4.70 3.70
CA MET A 37 11.19 3.50 4.51
C MET A 37 12.27 2.42 4.34
N LYS A 38 13.07 2.44 3.27
CA LYS A 38 14.24 1.55 3.13
C LYS A 38 15.47 2.08 3.83
N GLY A 39 15.43 3.34 4.27
CA GLY A 39 16.59 4.05 4.79
C GLY A 39 17.43 4.69 3.68
N ASP A 40 16.92 4.77 2.44
CA ASP A 40 17.60 5.46 1.35
C ASP A 40 17.41 6.97 1.51
N LEU A 41 18.48 7.73 1.28
CA LEU A 41 18.43 9.19 1.31
C LEU A 41 17.74 9.70 0.04
N ARG A 42 16.56 10.28 0.21
CA ARG A 42 15.79 10.98 -0.81
C ARG A 42 16.10 12.46 -0.77
N SER A 43 16.05 13.10 -1.93
CA SER A 43 16.18 14.55 -2.05
C SER A 43 15.14 15.10 -3.00
N LEU A 44 14.65 16.29 -2.68
CA LEU A 44 13.71 17.06 -3.48
C LEU A 44 14.25 18.48 -3.59
N ALA A 45 14.71 18.86 -4.79
CA ALA A 45 15.10 20.23 -5.06
C ALA A 45 13.89 21.01 -5.59
N ALA A 46 13.69 22.24 -5.11
CA ALA A 46 12.61 23.10 -5.56
C ALA A 46 12.72 23.44 -7.06
N SER A 47 13.93 23.42 -7.61
CA SER A 47 14.20 23.57 -9.05
C SER A 47 13.62 22.45 -9.90
N ASP A 48 13.47 21.26 -9.33
CA ASP A 48 13.04 20.06 -10.05
C ASP A 48 11.51 19.93 -10.06
N LEU A 49 10.82 20.75 -9.27
CA LEU A 49 9.36 20.77 -9.17
C LEU A 49 8.77 21.68 -10.25
N ALA A 50 7.94 21.11 -11.12
CA ALA A 50 7.29 21.87 -12.18
C ALA A 50 6.45 23.05 -11.63
N ASP A 51 6.49 24.18 -12.34
CA ASP A 51 5.57 25.29 -12.11
C ASP A 51 4.13 24.85 -12.42
N GLY A 52 3.20 25.30 -11.58
CA GLY A 52 1.90 24.64 -11.43
C GLY A 52 1.06 24.58 -12.71
N VAL A 53 0.66 23.36 -13.08
CA VAL A 53 -0.54 23.15 -13.91
C VAL A 53 -1.77 23.45 -13.03
N PRO A 54 -2.70 24.33 -13.47
CA PRO A 54 -3.91 24.64 -12.71
C PRO A 54 -4.66 23.36 -12.29
N GLY A 55 -4.93 23.20 -11.00
CA GLY A 55 -5.67 22.05 -10.45
C GLY A 55 -4.83 20.96 -9.79
N LYS A 56 -3.49 21.08 -9.76
CA LYS A 56 -2.60 20.18 -8.99
C LYS A 56 -2.08 20.77 -7.67
N ASP A 57 -2.54 21.97 -7.31
CA ASP A 57 -2.09 22.69 -6.10
C ASP A 57 -2.71 22.15 -4.80
N HIS A 58 -3.63 21.19 -4.92
CA HIS A 58 -4.32 20.58 -3.79
C HIS A 58 -4.23 19.06 -3.83
N LEU A 59 -4.20 18.48 -2.63
CA LEU A 59 -4.32 17.04 -2.44
C LEU A 59 -5.77 16.61 -2.66
N SER A 60 -5.99 15.70 -3.60
CA SER A 60 -7.29 15.01 -3.71
C SER A 60 -7.60 14.17 -2.47
N GLN A 61 -8.88 13.78 -2.31
CA GLN A 61 -9.33 12.90 -1.23
C GLN A 61 -8.51 11.61 -1.12
N ARG A 62 -8.10 11.02 -2.25
CA ARG A 62 -7.26 9.82 -2.27
C ARG A 62 -5.92 10.03 -1.55
N HIS A 63 -5.24 11.15 -1.77
CA HIS A 63 -3.98 11.43 -1.09
C HIS A 63 -4.21 11.64 0.40
N TRP A 64 -5.28 12.34 0.79
CA TRP A 64 -5.63 12.50 2.20
C TRP A 64 -5.88 11.16 2.90
N GLN A 65 -6.56 10.23 2.23
CA GLN A 65 -6.77 8.89 2.76
C GLN A 65 -5.46 8.09 2.87
N ALA A 66 -4.56 8.19 1.89
CA ALA A 66 -3.23 7.57 1.98
C ALA A 66 -2.45 8.10 3.19
N GLN A 67 -2.51 9.41 3.41
CA GLN A 67 -1.89 10.05 4.57
C GLN A 67 -2.48 9.55 5.91
N GLN A 68 -3.77 9.20 5.96
CA GLN A 68 -4.36 8.64 7.19
C GLN A 68 -3.89 7.21 7.48
N ARG A 69 -3.45 6.45 6.47
CA ARG A 69 -2.99 5.06 6.61
C ARG A 69 -1.52 4.90 7.00
N VAL A 70 -0.75 5.99 7.05
CA VAL A 70 0.70 6.00 7.32
C VAL A 70 1.07 5.25 8.61
N ALA A 71 0.29 5.41 9.68
CA ALA A 71 0.53 4.70 10.94
C ALA A 71 0.48 3.17 10.74
N ASN A 72 -0.55 2.67 10.07
CA ASN A 72 -0.68 1.24 9.74
C ASN A 72 0.41 0.79 8.77
N ALA A 73 0.78 1.62 7.79
CA ALA A 73 1.83 1.30 6.83
C ALA A 73 3.19 1.10 7.51
N ARG A 74 3.50 1.89 8.54
CA ARG A 74 4.71 1.70 9.37
C ARG A 74 4.66 0.38 10.14
N VAL A 75 3.50 -0.01 10.67
CA VAL A 75 3.34 -1.31 11.36
C VAL A 75 3.55 -2.47 10.38
N VAL A 76 2.99 -2.40 9.17
CA VAL A 76 3.24 -3.39 8.12
C VAL A 76 4.73 -3.50 7.81
N ALA A 77 5.42 -2.37 7.63
CA ALA A 77 6.84 -2.36 7.31
C ALA A 77 7.71 -3.01 8.40
N VAL A 78 7.42 -2.70 9.67
CA VAL A 78 8.10 -3.34 10.82
C VAL A 78 7.81 -4.83 10.84
N ALA A 79 6.55 -5.23 10.67
CA ALA A 79 6.18 -6.65 10.66
C ALA A 79 6.81 -7.42 9.50
N MET A 80 6.96 -6.80 8.31
CA MET A 80 7.70 -7.38 7.20
C MET A 80 9.17 -7.58 7.55
N ALA A 81 9.82 -6.58 8.15
CA ALA A 81 11.21 -6.65 8.57
C ALA A 81 11.43 -7.73 9.64
N ASP A 82 10.54 -7.82 10.64
CA ASP A 82 10.57 -8.84 11.70
C ASP A 82 10.37 -10.25 11.13
N ALA A 83 9.54 -10.40 10.09
CA ALA A 83 9.34 -11.65 9.37
C ALA A 83 10.47 -11.99 8.37
N GLY A 84 11.50 -11.14 8.24
CA GLY A 84 12.60 -11.35 7.30
C GLY A 84 12.23 -11.11 5.83
N HIS A 85 11.09 -10.47 5.56
CA HIS A 85 10.69 -10.10 4.21
C HIS A 85 11.39 -8.80 3.76
N MET A 86 11.87 -8.79 2.52
CA MET A 86 12.38 -7.57 1.91
C MET A 86 11.25 -6.57 1.65
N LEU A 87 11.49 -5.31 1.95
CA LEU A 87 10.57 -4.23 1.58
C LEU A 87 10.49 -4.10 0.04
N PRO A 88 9.30 -3.84 -0.53
CA PRO A 88 9.14 -3.72 -1.98
C PRO A 88 9.84 -2.47 -2.52
N VAL A 89 10.01 -2.37 -3.86
CA VAL A 89 10.78 -1.28 -4.51
C VAL A 89 10.34 0.11 -4.06
N TYR A 90 9.03 0.35 -4.05
CA TYR A 90 8.39 1.60 -3.61
C TYR A 90 7.52 1.33 -2.38
N PRO A 91 8.11 1.23 -1.17
CA PRO A 91 7.43 0.67 -0.02
C PRO A 91 6.23 1.49 0.46
N GLU A 92 6.33 2.81 0.49
CA GLU A 92 5.24 3.66 0.96
C GLU A 92 3.98 3.50 0.10
N THR A 93 4.12 3.59 -1.23
CA THR A 93 2.99 3.48 -2.15
C THR A 93 2.48 2.05 -2.30
N THR A 94 3.37 1.05 -2.24
CA THR A 94 2.99 -0.36 -2.35
C THR A 94 2.24 -0.84 -1.12
N ILE A 95 2.71 -0.48 0.09
CA ILE A 95 2.03 -0.81 1.35
C ILE A 95 0.71 -0.04 1.45
N ASP A 96 0.67 1.25 1.10
CA ASP A 96 -0.58 2.02 1.04
C ASP A 96 -1.62 1.35 0.13
N SER A 97 -1.19 0.86 -1.04
CA SER A 97 -2.08 0.18 -1.99
C SER A 97 -2.66 -1.11 -1.41
N SER A 98 -1.85 -1.89 -0.68
CA SER A 98 -2.33 -3.11 -0.01
C SER A 98 -3.32 -2.79 1.12
N LEU A 99 -3.02 -1.80 1.96
CA LEU A 99 -3.93 -1.33 3.01
C LEU A 99 -5.23 -0.75 2.43
N GLN A 100 -5.15 -0.05 1.29
CA GLN A 100 -6.32 0.44 0.58
C GLN A 100 -7.20 -0.72 0.11
N ARG A 101 -6.62 -1.82 -0.40
CA ARG A 101 -7.37 -3.02 -0.78
C ARG A 101 -8.05 -3.67 0.41
N ALA A 102 -7.35 -3.83 1.52
CA ALA A 102 -7.91 -4.38 2.76
C ALA A 102 -9.11 -3.54 3.24
N ALA A 103 -8.97 -2.21 3.25
CA ALA A 103 -10.05 -1.29 3.60
C ALA A 103 -11.22 -1.33 2.60
N ALA A 104 -10.96 -1.53 1.31
CA ALA A 104 -12.01 -1.68 0.29
C ALA A 104 -12.85 -2.96 0.48
N LEU A 105 -12.30 -3.98 1.14
CA LEU A 105 -13.03 -5.17 1.57
C LEU A 105 -13.81 -4.95 2.88
N GLY A 106 -13.76 -3.75 3.47
CA GLY A 106 -14.49 -3.39 4.68
C GLY A 106 -13.72 -3.62 5.98
N LEU A 107 -12.47 -4.10 5.92
CA LEU A 107 -11.65 -4.30 7.13
C LEU A 107 -11.31 -2.95 7.76
N GLN A 108 -11.45 -2.85 9.09
CA GLN A 108 -11.21 -1.61 9.84
C GLN A 108 -10.24 -1.78 11.01
N ARG A 109 -10.15 -2.98 11.59
CA ARG A 109 -9.22 -3.25 12.71
C ARG A 109 -7.79 -3.21 12.19
N THR A 110 -6.91 -2.53 12.91
CA THR A 110 -5.49 -2.44 12.56
C THR A 110 -4.86 -3.82 12.38
N GLU A 111 -5.17 -4.78 13.25
CA GLU A 111 -4.67 -6.15 13.14
C GLU A 111 -5.08 -6.80 11.80
N ASP A 112 -6.35 -6.73 11.42
CA ASP A 112 -6.82 -7.31 10.16
C ASP A 112 -6.19 -6.63 8.94
N LEU A 113 -6.05 -5.32 8.99
CA LEU A 113 -5.42 -4.54 7.91
C LEU A 113 -3.95 -4.92 7.74
N VAL A 114 -3.21 -5.06 8.84
CA VAL A 114 -1.80 -5.46 8.83
C VAL A 114 -1.66 -6.91 8.39
N PHE A 115 -2.47 -7.82 8.92
CA PHE A 115 -2.47 -9.23 8.53
C PHE A 115 -2.76 -9.37 7.04
N PHE A 116 -3.78 -8.67 6.53
CA PHE A 116 -4.10 -8.68 5.11
C PHE A 116 -2.90 -8.24 4.26
N ALA A 117 -2.25 -7.13 4.66
CA ALA A 117 -1.12 -6.60 3.93
C ALA A 117 0.10 -7.53 3.95
N LEU A 118 0.37 -8.20 5.07
CA LEU A 118 1.44 -9.19 5.13
C LEU A 118 1.18 -10.36 4.18
N ASN A 119 -0.04 -10.89 4.12
CA ASN A 119 -0.39 -11.95 3.18
C ASN A 119 -0.25 -11.52 1.70
N ASP A 120 -0.55 -10.26 1.39
CA ASP A 120 -0.30 -9.67 0.07
C ASP A 120 1.18 -9.73 -0.34
N PHE A 121 2.11 -9.66 0.63
CA PHE A 121 3.56 -9.69 0.40
C PHE A 121 4.19 -11.07 0.56
N SER A 122 3.62 -11.95 1.38
CA SER A 122 4.14 -13.30 1.62
C SER A 122 3.70 -14.30 0.55
N PHE A 123 2.52 -14.11 -0.05
CA PHE A 123 1.97 -15.02 -1.04
C PHE A 123 1.86 -14.34 -2.41
N SER A 124 0.66 -13.91 -2.76
CA SER A 124 0.27 -13.32 -4.02
C SER A 124 -0.88 -12.40 -3.72
N ARG A 125 -0.97 -11.25 -4.40
CA ARG A 125 -2.09 -10.31 -4.23
C ARG A 125 -3.46 -10.95 -4.46
N ALA A 126 -3.54 -12.07 -5.20
CA ALA A 126 -4.77 -12.79 -5.43
C ALA A 126 -5.21 -13.71 -4.26
N TRP A 127 -4.43 -13.86 -3.19
CA TRP A 127 -4.75 -14.77 -2.07
C TRP A 127 -6.15 -14.53 -1.51
N SER A 128 -6.57 -13.26 -1.41
CA SER A 128 -7.87 -12.85 -0.88
C SER A 128 -9.06 -13.31 -1.74
N SER A 129 -8.80 -13.72 -2.99
CA SER A 129 -9.82 -14.22 -3.91
C SER A 129 -10.09 -15.72 -3.74
N HIS A 130 -9.24 -16.44 -3.00
CA HIS A 130 -9.50 -17.84 -2.69
C HIS A 130 -10.79 -17.97 -1.85
N PRO A 131 -11.69 -18.94 -2.13
CA PRO A 131 -12.99 -19.04 -1.44
C PRO A 131 -12.90 -19.13 0.10
N ALA A 132 -11.89 -19.85 0.60
CA ALA A 132 -11.66 -19.97 2.04
C ALA A 132 -11.20 -18.63 2.66
N ALA A 133 -10.24 -17.94 2.03
CA ALA A 133 -9.77 -16.62 2.45
C ALA A 133 -10.91 -15.58 2.40
N ALA A 134 -11.68 -15.56 1.32
CA ALA A 134 -12.84 -14.69 1.17
C ALA A 134 -13.92 -14.93 2.25
N THR A 135 -14.07 -16.18 2.69
CA THR A 135 -14.99 -16.53 3.79
C THR A 135 -14.44 -16.06 5.13
N ALA A 136 -13.15 -16.27 5.41
CA ALA A 136 -12.49 -15.75 6.61
C ALA A 136 -12.57 -14.21 6.69
N ILE A 137 -12.35 -13.51 5.57
CA ILE A 137 -12.52 -12.05 5.49
C ILE A 137 -13.95 -11.66 5.85
N ARG A 138 -14.97 -12.32 5.27
CA ARG A 138 -16.38 -12.03 5.55
C ARG A 138 -16.75 -12.27 7.02
N GLN A 139 -16.19 -13.31 7.64
CA GLN A 139 -16.37 -13.59 9.07
C GLN A 139 -15.66 -12.55 9.94
N ALA A 140 -14.44 -12.11 9.57
CA ALA A 140 -13.73 -11.06 10.29
C ALA A 140 -14.52 -9.75 10.31
N LEU A 141 -15.26 -9.43 9.24
CA LEU A 141 -16.15 -8.26 9.19
C LEU A 141 -17.33 -8.32 10.18
N GLN A 142 -17.71 -9.50 10.65
CA GLN A 142 -18.73 -9.65 11.71
C GLN A 142 -18.18 -9.22 13.08
N GLY A 143 -16.86 -9.12 13.22
CA GLY A 143 -16.20 -8.53 14.39
C GLY A 143 -15.98 -9.47 15.57
N GLU A 144 -16.55 -10.69 15.54
CA GLU A 144 -16.40 -11.66 16.63
C GLU A 144 -14.96 -12.19 16.75
N GLN A 145 -14.26 -12.27 15.63
CA GLN A 145 -12.91 -12.83 15.53
C GLN A 145 -12.06 -12.06 14.55
N THR A 146 -10.76 -12.05 14.77
CA THR A 146 -9.76 -11.45 13.87
C THR A 146 -9.54 -12.30 12.63
N LEU A 147 -9.09 -11.67 11.55
CA LEU A 147 -8.76 -12.36 10.32
C LEU A 147 -7.61 -13.37 10.53
N SER A 148 -6.65 -13.02 11.38
CA SER A 148 -5.56 -13.91 11.79
C SER A 148 -6.10 -15.18 12.45
N GLU A 149 -6.97 -15.07 13.46
CA GLU A 149 -7.58 -16.21 14.15
C GLU A 149 -8.39 -17.11 13.21
N LEU A 150 -9.11 -16.52 12.26
CA LEU A 150 -9.93 -17.27 11.29
C LEU A 150 -9.07 -18.03 10.30
N MET A 151 -7.99 -17.41 9.80
CA MET A 151 -7.05 -18.03 8.87
C MET A 151 -6.26 -19.16 9.54
N CYS A 152 -5.87 -19.02 10.81
CA CYS A 152 -5.18 -20.06 11.58
C CYS A 152 -6.01 -21.32 11.86
N ARG A 153 -7.32 -21.30 11.59
CA ARG A 153 -8.21 -22.48 11.73
C ARG A 153 -8.36 -23.29 10.46
N LEU A 154 -7.88 -22.77 9.34
CA LEU A 154 -7.87 -23.50 8.08
C LEU A 154 -6.87 -24.66 8.17
N THR A 155 -7.10 -25.70 7.38
CA THR A 155 -6.16 -26.81 7.27
C THR A 155 -4.90 -26.37 6.51
N ASP A 156 -3.79 -27.05 6.77
CA ASP A 156 -2.53 -26.80 6.06
C ASP A 156 -2.71 -26.92 4.54
N ASP A 157 -3.43 -27.94 4.07
CA ASP A 157 -3.78 -28.10 2.64
C ASP A 157 -4.48 -26.84 2.06
N THR A 158 -5.42 -26.26 2.80
CA THR A 158 -6.14 -25.06 2.36
C THR A 158 -5.22 -23.84 2.35
N LEU A 159 -4.31 -23.73 3.31
CA LEU A 159 -3.33 -22.65 3.37
C LEU A 159 -2.32 -22.74 2.21
N GLU A 160 -1.91 -23.94 1.83
CA GLU A 160 -1.08 -24.18 0.65
C GLU A 160 -1.80 -23.80 -0.65
N GLU A 161 -3.09 -24.13 -0.79
CA GLU A 161 -3.92 -23.71 -1.93
C GLU A 161 -4.05 -22.18 -2.03
N ILE A 162 -4.26 -21.50 -0.90
CA ILE A 162 -4.30 -20.03 -0.83
C ILE A 162 -2.96 -19.46 -1.27
N ALA A 163 -1.85 -19.99 -0.76
CA ALA A 163 -0.49 -19.55 -1.10
C ALA A 163 -0.18 -19.76 -2.59
N ALA A 164 -0.73 -20.80 -3.21
CA ALA A 164 -0.60 -21.10 -4.63
C ALA A 164 -1.48 -20.23 -5.55
N THR A 165 -2.42 -19.45 -4.99
CA THR A 165 -3.37 -18.64 -5.77
C THR A 165 -2.66 -17.51 -6.51
N ARG A 166 -2.67 -17.54 -7.85
CA ARG A 166 -2.04 -16.52 -8.69
C ARG A 166 -3.07 -15.57 -9.29
N GLU A 167 -2.66 -14.33 -9.55
CA GLU A 167 -3.45 -13.41 -10.38
C GLU A 167 -3.65 -14.05 -11.77
N ALA A 168 -4.89 -14.07 -12.26
CA ALA A 168 -5.13 -14.37 -13.66
C ALA A 168 -4.48 -13.25 -14.48
N GLY A 169 -3.35 -13.56 -15.14
CA GLY A 169 -2.68 -12.60 -16.01
C GLY A 169 -3.61 -12.10 -17.12
N PRO A 170 -3.36 -10.91 -17.69
CA PRO A 170 -4.11 -10.46 -18.85
C PRO A 170 -3.97 -11.51 -19.95
N THR A 171 -5.08 -12.09 -20.39
CA THR A 171 -5.15 -12.90 -21.59
C THR A 171 -4.76 -12.02 -22.77
N LEU A 172 -3.47 -12.08 -23.14
CA LEU A 172 -2.98 -11.59 -24.42
C LEU A 172 -3.53 -12.52 -25.52
N PHE A 173 -4.82 -12.37 -25.85
CA PHE A 173 -5.34 -12.90 -27.11
C PHE A 173 -4.91 -11.94 -28.22
N GLY A 174 -3.70 -12.14 -28.69
CA GLY A 174 -3.39 -11.92 -30.09
C GLY A 174 -3.59 -13.26 -30.81
N ASP A 175 -4.60 -13.33 -31.67
CA ASP A 175 -4.44 -13.99 -32.96
C ASP A 175 -5.06 -13.04 -33.98
N SER A 176 -4.16 -12.32 -34.64
CA SER A 176 -4.43 -11.68 -35.92
C SER A 176 -4.15 -12.73 -36.99
N ASP A 177 -5.16 -13.49 -37.37
CA ASP A 177 -5.26 -14.02 -38.74
C ASP A 177 -6.19 -13.03 -39.48
N GLY A 178 -5.73 -12.21 -40.41
CA GLY A 178 -4.82 -12.54 -41.49
C GLY A 178 -5.58 -13.38 -42.49
N HIS A 179 -6.42 -12.76 -43.32
CA HIS A 179 -6.65 -12.98 -44.77
C HIS A 179 -7.68 -11.94 -45.27
#